data_AF-A0A7W5BXW4-F1
#
_entry.id   AF-A0A7W5BXW4-F1
#
_cell.length_a   1.000
_cell.length_b   1.000
_cell.length_c   1.000
_cell.angle_alpha   90.00
_cell.angle_beta   90.00
_cell.angle_gamma   90.00
#
_symmetry.space_group_name_H-M   'P 1'
#
loop_
_entity.id
_entity.type
_entity.pdbx_description
1 polymer ?
#
loop_
_entity_poly.entity_id
_entity_poly.type
_entity_poly.pdbx_seq_one_letter_code
_entity_poly.pdbx_strand_id
1 'polypeptide(L)'
;MINTMSLEAVEQRLAEVTEEQRAFDARDLDAELGRVIADGGDVDAVEDAHLEAERQARRLRVERQALEARLPIARAEDAQTKLKGVVDEHSALAEQAEEAAAAIDEAWKTLASHLDRYAEIREQAQAVHAGALKIIDKSGAKDAIEVPNVGAFTSRRVCSVGKGMFERAEVVMHQGENGFPVGPGHAKSYPLD
;
A
#
# COMPACT_ATOMS: atom_id res chain seq x y z
N MET A 1 -4.70 -34.48 -11.19
CA MET A 1 -3.99 -33.28 -11.69
C MET A 1 -4.81 -32.01 -11.59
N ILE A 2 -6.14 -32.04 -11.79
CA ILE A 2 -7.01 -30.83 -11.68
C ILE A 2 -6.90 -30.13 -10.30
N ASN A 3 -6.76 -30.89 -9.21
CA ASN A 3 -6.71 -30.33 -7.85
C ASN A 3 -5.52 -29.40 -7.57
N THR A 4 -4.46 -29.39 -8.39
CA THR A 4 -3.24 -28.58 -8.18
C THR A 4 -3.02 -27.52 -9.26
N MET A 5 -4.00 -27.29 -10.15
CA MET A 5 -3.87 -26.29 -11.21
C MET A 5 -3.99 -24.87 -10.64
N SER A 6 -3.20 -23.94 -11.19
CA SER A 6 -3.33 -22.51 -10.91
C SER A 6 -4.65 -21.95 -11.47
N LEU A 7 -5.08 -20.78 -10.97
CA LEU A 7 -6.28 -20.11 -11.48
C LEU A 7 -6.26 -19.95 -13.00
N GLU A 8 -5.16 -19.43 -13.56
CA GLU A 8 -4.98 -19.22 -14.99
C GLU A 8 -5.08 -20.54 -15.77
N ALA A 9 -4.45 -21.61 -15.27
CA ALA A 9 -4.52 -22.93 -15.91
C ALA A 9 -5.94 -23.52 -15.88
N VAL A 10 -6.70 -23.31 -14.78
CA VAL A 10 -8.10 -23.75 -14.68
C VAL A 10 -8.98 -22.98 -15.65
N GLU A 11 -8.84 -21.65 -15.73
CA GLU A 11 -9.62 -20.80 -16.63
C GLU A 11 -9.32 -21.09 -18.10
N GLN A 12 -8.04 -21.28 -18.45
CA GLN A 12 -7.65 -21.69 -19.79
C GLN A 12 -8.24 -23.05 -20.17
N ARG A 13 -8.11 -24.06 -19.29
CA ARG A 13 -8.63 -25.40 -19.60
C ARG A 13 -10.16 -25.41 -19.69
N LEU A 14 -10.86 -24.61 -18.89
CA LEU A 14 -12.31 -24.43 -19.02
C LEU A 14 -12.70 -23.84 -20.38
N ALA A 15 -11.93 -22.88 -20.89
CA ALA A 15 -12.16 -22.30 -22.21
C ALA A 15 -11.98 -23.36 -23.32
N GLU A 16 -10.88 -24.12 -23.29
CA GLU A 16 -10.61 -25.21 -24.24
C GLU A 16 -11.72 -26.27 -24.22
N VAL A 17 -12.09 -26.77 -23.05
CA VAL A 17 -13.15 -27.79 -22.91
C VAL A 17 -14.51 -27.26 -23.39
N THR A 18 -14.78 -25.96 -23.21
CA THR A 18 -16.01 -25.33 -23.71
C THR A 18 -16.02 -25.25 -25.23
N GLU A 19 -14.88 -24.94 -25.85
CA GLU A 19 -14.74 -24.92 -27.32
C GLU A 19 -14.89 -26.33 -27.92
N GLU A 20 -14.23 -27.33 -27.33
CA GLU A 20 -14.35 -28.73 -27.76
C GLU A 20 -15.80 -29.25 -27.64
N GLN A 21 -16.52 -28.88 -26.57
CA GLN A 21 -17.94 -29.21 -26.40
C GLN A 21 -18.81 -28.54 -27.47
N ARG A 22 -18.59 -27.26 -27.76
CA ARG A 22 -19.34 -26.54 -28.81
C ARG A 22 -19.09 -27.15 -30.19
N ALA A 23 -17.86 -27.56 -30.48
CA ALA A 23 -17.52 -28.22 -31.73
C ALA A 23 -18.25 -29.56 -31.89
N PHE A 24 -18.37 -30.33 -30.80
CA PHE A 24 -19.16 -31.57 -30.78
C PHE A 24 -20.67 -31.29 -30.96
N ASP A 25 -21.23 -30.35 -30.19
CA ASP A 25 -22.66 -30.01 -30.22
C ASP A 25 -23.12 -29.43 -31.57
N ALA A 26 -22.19 -28.90 -32.38
CA ALA A 26 -22.45 -28.40 -33.72
C ALA A 26 -22.53 -29.50 -34.80
N ARG A 27 -22.21 -30.76 -34.47
CA ARG A 27 -22.29 -31.88 -35.41
C ARG A 27 -23.75 -32.30 -35.63
N ASP A 28 -24.14 -32.41 -36.89
CA ASP A 28 -25.45 -32.91 -37.31
C ASP A 28 -25.27 -34.32 -37.89
N LEU A 29 -25.46 -35.33 -37.03
CA LEU A 29 -25.29 -36.74 -37.41
C LEU A 29 -26.25 -37.14 -38.53
N ASP A 30 -27.50 -36.67 -38.50
CA ASP A 30 -28.50 -37.00 -39.52
C ASP A 30 -28.08 -36.44 -40.89
N ALA A 31 -27.53 -35.23 -40.92
CA ALA A 31 -26.98 -34.63 -42.13
C ALA A 31 -25.66 -35.29 -42.60
N GLU A 32 -24.86 -35.84 -41.69
CA GLU A 32 -23.65 -36.62 -42.01
C GLU A 32 -24.01 -37.99 -42.60
N LEU A 33 -24.92 -38.72 -41.96
CA LEU A 33 -25.42 -40.02 -42.41
C LEU A 33 -26.15 -39.90 -43.75
N GLY A 34 -27.00 -38.89 -43.93
CA GLY A 34 -27.72 -38.65 -45.18
C GLY A 34 -26.79 -38.41 -46.37
N ARG A 35 -25.64 -37.75 -46.16
CA ARG A 35 -24.60 -37.57 -47.18
C ARG A 35 -23.91 -38.89 -47.52
N VAL A 36 -23.49 -39.64 -46.50
CA VAL A 36 -22.76 -40.91 -46.70
C VAL A 36 -23.63 -41.96 -47.40
N ILE A 37 -24.92 -42.03 -47.06
CA ILE A 37 -25.89 -42.91 -47.74
C ILE A 37 -26.07 -42.50 -49.21
N ALA A 38 -26.19 -41.21 -49.50
CA ALA A 38 -26.34 -40.71 -50.86
C ALA A 38 -25.11 -40.99 -51.74
N ASP A 39 -23.92 -40.90 -51.14
CA ASP A 39 -22.64 -41.12 -51.81
C ASP A 39 -22.23 -42.60 -51.86
N GLY A 40 -23.00 -43.51 -51.24
CA GLY A 40 -22.71 -44.95 -51.18
C GLY A 40 -21.51 -45.32 -50.30
N GLY A 41 -21.19 -44.49 -49.31
CA GLY A 41 -20.07 -44.67 -48.39
C GLY A 41 -20.36 -45.65 -47.25
N ASP A 42 -19.35 -45.81 -46.38
CA ASP A 42 -19.42 -46.69 -45.21
C ASP A 42 -20.15 -46.00 -44.05
N VAL A 43 -21.41 -46.39 -43.85
CA VAL A 43 -22.27 -45.85 -42.79
C VAL A 43 -21.77 -46.28 -41.40
N ASP A 44 -21.27 -47.52 -41.27
CA ASP A 44 -20.80 -48.07 -39.99
C ASP A 44 -19.60 -47.26 -39.47
N ALA A 45 -18.70 -46.84 -40.37
CA ALA A 45 -17.56 -46.00 -40.02
C ALA A 45 -17.97 -44.62 -39.45
N VAL A 46 -19.07 -44.04 -39.92
CA VAL A 46 -19.59 -42.75 -39.44
C VAL A 46 -20.26 -42.90 -38.07
N GLU A 47 -21.01 -43.98 -37.88
CA GLU A 47 -21.63 -44.31 -36.59
C GLU A 47 -20.56 -44.58 -35.52
N ASP A 48 -19.52 -45.36 -35.84
CA ASP A 48 -18.40 -45.63 -34.92
C ASP A 48 -17.66 -44.33 -34.54
N ALA A 49 -17.41 -43.45 -35.51
CA ALA A 49 -16.79 -42.14 -35.26
C ALA A 49 -17.69 -41.23 -34.39
N HIS A 50 -19.00 -41.35 -34.51
CA HIS A 50 -19.94 -40.60 -33.66
C HIS A 50 -19.96 -41.15 -32.23
N LEU A 51 -19.96 -42.47 -32.06
CA LEU A 51 -19.90 -43.11 -30.75
C LEU A 51 -18.62 -42.75 -29.99
N GLU A 52 -17.47 -42.69 -30.67
CA GLU A 52 -16.23 -42.26 -30.03
C GLU A 52 -16.25 -40.77 -29.67
N ALA A 53 -16.82 -39.93 -30.54
CA ALA A 53 -17.01 -38.52 -30.23
C ALA A 53 -17.96 -38.30 -29.04
N GLU A 54 -19.02 -39.10 -28.89
CA GLU A 54 -19.92 -39.04 -27.73
C GLU A 54 -19.20 -39.44 -26.42
N ARG A 55 -18.35 -40.48 -26.48
CA ARG A 55 -17.50 -40.89 -25.36
C ARG A 55 -16.54 -39.76 -24.97
N GLN A 56 -15.91 -39.10 -25.93
CA GLN A 56 -15.07 -37.94 -25.70
C GLN A 56 -15.86 -36.79 -25.09
N ALA A 57 -17.02 -36.44 -25.64
CA ALA A 57 -17.91 -35.40 -25.12
C ALA A 57 -18.35 -35.70 -23.67
N ARG A 58 -18.61 -36.96 -23.33
CA ARG A 58 -18.90 -37.37 -21.94
C ARG A 58 -17.70 -37.14 -21.02
N ARG A 59 -16.48 -37.47 -21.44
CA ARG A 59 -15.25 -37.20 -20.66
C ARG A 59 -15.06 -35.69 -20.46
N LEU A 60 -15.26 -34.90 -21.51
CA LEU A 60 -15.17 -33.44 -21.45
C LEU A 60 -16.21 -32.84 -20.49
N ARG A 61 -17.44 -33.36 -20.45
CA ARG A 61 -18.46 -32.92 -19.48
C ARG A 61 -18.04 -33.19 -18.04
N VAL A 62 -17.46 -34.36 -17.75
CA VAL A 62 -16.95 -34.69 -16.41
C VAL A 62 -15.75 -33.81 -16.05
N GLU A 63 -14.82 -33.59 -16.99
CA GLU A 63 -13.68 -32.70 -16.79
C GLU A 63 -14.12 -31.27 -16.49
N ARG A 64 -15.07 -30.74 -17.27
CA ARG A 64 -15.64 -29.41 -17.05
C ARG A 64 -16.24 -29.27 -15.65
N GLN A 65 -17.04 -30.23 -15.20
CA GLN A 65 -17.61 -30.22 -13.84
C GLN A 65 -16.53 -30.19 -12.76
N ALA A 66 -15.45 -30.97 -12.93
CA ALA A 66 -14.33 -30.98 -12.00
C ALA A 66 -13.58 -29.62 -11.98
N LEU A 67 -13.41 -29.00 -13.14
CA LEU A 67 -12.79 -27.68 -13.27
C LEU A 67 -13.67 -26.56 -12.69
N GLU A 68 -14.98 -26.59 -12.93
CA GLU A 68 -15.95 -25.64 -12.37
C GLU A 68 -15.98 -25.74 -10.82
N ALA A 69 -15.87 -26.95 -10.27
CA ALA A 69 -15.74 -27.14 -8.82
C ALA A 69 -14.38 -26.65 -8.27
N ARG A 70 -13.31 -26.75 -9.07
CA ARG A 70 -11.95 -26.29 -8.67
C ARG A 70 -11.80 -24.77 -8.74
N LEU A 71 -12.46 -24.12 -9.69
CA LEU A 71 -12.35 -22.69 -9.95
C LEU A 71 -12.48 -21.80 -8.70
N PRO A 72 -13.52 -21.93 -7.84
CA PRO A 72 -13.63 -21.10 -6.64
C PRO A 72 -12.46 -21.29 -5.66
N ILE A 73 -11.93 -22.51 -5.55
CA ILE A 73 -10.77 -22.81 -4.69
C ILE A 73 -9.52 -22.14 -5.27
N ALA A 74 -9.33 -22.21 -6.60
CA ALA A 74 -8.16 -21.62 -7.26
C ALA A 74 -8.17 -20.09 -7.15
N ARG A 75 -9.36 -19.48 -7.22
CA ARG A 75 -9.55 -18.05 -6.95
C ARG A 75 -9.20 -17.68 -5.51
N ALA A 76 -9.62 -18.48 -4.54
CA ALA A 76 -9.31 -18.24 -3.14
C ALA A 76 -7.79 -18.32 -2.86
N GLU A 77 -7.11 -19.33 -3.41
CA GLU A 77 -5.66 -19.51 -3.26
C GLU A 77 -4.86 -18.37 -3.92
N ASP A 78 -5.27 -17.93 -5.12
CA ASP A 78 -4.65 -16.79 -5.81
C ASP A 78 -4.85 -15.48 -5.02
N ALA A 79 -6.09 -15.23 -4.56
CA ALA A 79 -6.40 -14.07 -3.74
C ALA A 79 -5.62 -14.07 -2.42
N GLN A 80 -5.47 -15.24 -1.76
CA GLN A 80 -4.72 -15.37 -0.52
C GLN A 80 -3.23 -15.07 -0.73
N THR A 81 -2.65 -15.55 -1.83
CA THR A 81 -1.27 -15.23 -2.22
C THR A 81 -1.08 -13.73 -2.40
N LYS A 82 -1.97 -13.09 -3.17
CA LYS A 82 -1.92 -11.64 -3.43
C LYS A 82 -2.11 -10.83 -2.15
N LEU A 83 -3.08 -11.20 -1.32
CA LEU A 83 -3.34 -10.54 -0.04
C LEU A 83 -2.14 -10.64 0.90
N LYS A 84 -1.46 -11.79 0.93
CA LYS A 84 -0.23 -11.94 1.72
C LYS A 84 0.83 -10.94 1.28
N GLY A 85 1.05 -10.77 -0.03
CA GLY A 85 1.99 -9.76 -0.54
C GLY A 85 1.65 -8.33 -0.09
N VAL A 86 0.36 -7.96 -0.12
CA VAL A 86 -0.10 -6.66 0.37
C VAL A 86 0.11 -6.49 1.87
N VAL A 87 -0.15 -7.53 2.66
CA VAL A 87 0.08 -7.51 4.11
C VAL A 87 1.57 -7.34 4.42
N ASP A 88 2.44 -8.08 3.73
CA ASP A 88 3.89 -7.99 3.92
C ASP A 88 4.41 -6.58 3.56
N GLU A 89 3.93 -5.98 2.46
CA GLU A 89 4.27 -4.61 2.06
C GLU A 89 3.77 -3.57 3.08
N HIS A 90 2.53 -3.70 3.55
CA HIS A 90 1.98 -2.81 4.56
C HIS A 90 2.75 -2.89 5.89
N SER A 91 3.15 -4.10 6.30
CA SER A 91 3.98 -4.29 7.49
C SER A 91 5.34 -3.61 7.36
N ALA A 92 6.00 -3.70 6.20
CA ALA A 92 7.27 -3.01 5.96
C ALA A 92 7.12 -1.48 5.97
N LEU A 93 6.01 -0.95 5.48
CA LEU A 93 5.72 0.49 5.54
C LEU A 93 5.44 0.96 6.96
N ALA A 94 4.80 0.14 7.80
CA ALA A 94 4.55 0.46 9.20
C ALA A 94 5.87 0.59 9.98
N GLU A 95 6.80 -0.35 9.79
CA GLU A 95 8.14 -0.29 10.40
C GLU A 95 8.91 0.96 9.97
N GLN A 96 8.87 1.32 8.69
CA GLN A 96 9.48 2.56 8.19
C GLN A 96 8.84 3.82 8.79
N ALA A 97 7.53 3.81 8.99
CA ALA A 97 6.82 4.92 9.62
C ALA A 97 7.20 5.08 11.10
N GLU A 98 7.38 3.97 11.83
CA GLU A 98 7.89 3.97 13.20
C GLU A 98 9.32 4.52 13.29
N GLU A 99 10.22 4.09 12.41
CA GLU A 99 11.58 4.62 12.33
C GLU A 99 11.59 6.13 12.06
N ALA A 100 10.73 6.59 11.14
CA ALA A 100 10.59 8.01 10.84
C ALA A 100 10.03 8.79 12.03
N ALA A 101 9.06 8.24 12.76
CA ALA A 101 8.50 8.85 13.96
C ALA A 101 9.56 8.99 15.07
N ALA A 102 10.35 7.94 15.31
CA ALA A 102 11.46 7.97 16.27
C ALA A 102 12.53 9.01 15.90
N ALA A 103 12.87 9.11 14.60
CA ALA A 103 13.80 10.12 14.11
C ALA A 103 13.27 11.55 14.29
N ILE A 104 11.96 11.77 14.10
CA ILE A 104 11.32 13.07 14.34
C ILE A 104 11.37 13.42 15.83
N ASP A 105 11.06 12.49 16.72
CA ASP A 105 11.11 12.71 18.17
C ASP A 105 12.52 13.11 18.65
N GLU A 106 13.56 12.40 18.20
CA GLU A 106 14.94 12.72 18.55
C GLU A 106 15.39 14.08 17.99
N ALA A 107 15.02 14.38 16.74
CA ALA A 107 15.30 15.68 16.13
C ALA A 107 14.59 16.82 16.88
N TRP A 108 13.36 16.59 17.35
CA TRP A 108 12.60 17.56 18.14
C TRP A 108 13.26 17.83 19.49
N LYS A 109 13.66 16.79 20.22
CA LYS A 109 14.41 16.91 21.50
C LYS A 109 15.70 17.71 21.32
N THR A 110 16.46 17.40 20.26
CA THR A 110 17.69 18.12 19.92
C THR A 110 17.42 19.60 19.64
N LEU A 111 16.40 19.89 18.82
CA LEU A 111 16.02 21.27 18.53
C LEU A 111 15.58 22.03 19.78
N ALA A 112 14.75 21.42 20.63
CA ALA A 112 14.29 22.02 21.88
C ALA A 112 15.47 22.44 22.77
N SER A 113 16.45 21.54 22.97
CA SER A 113 17.68 21.82 23.71
C SER A 113 18.47 23.00 23.12
N HIS A 114 18.57 23.10 21.79
CA HIS A 114 19.21 24.23 21.13
C HIS A 114 18.43 25.55 21.29
N LEU A 115 17.10 25.51 21.31
CA LEU A 115 16.26 26.67 21.55
C LEU A 115 16.37 27.16 23.00
N ASP A 116 16.40 26.24 23.97
CA ASP A 116 16.63 26.56 25.38
C ASP A 116 18.00 27.23 25.56
N ARG A 117 19.04 26.65 24.96
CA ARG A 117 20.38 27.25 25.00
C ARG A 117 20.44 28.64 24.38
N TYR A 118 19.72 28.85 23.27
CA TYR A 118 19.60 30.17 22.66
C TYR A 118 18.89 31.18 23.59
N ALA A 119 17.84 30.74 24.29
CA ALA A 119 17.13 31.56 25.27
C ALA A 119 18.01 31.94 26.46
N GLU A 120 18.77 31.00 27.02
CA GLU A 120 19.74 31.26 28.10
C GLU A 120 20.78 32.31 27.69
N ILE A 121 21.34 32.19 26.48
CA ILE A 121 22.33 33.15 25.97
C ILE A 121 21.70 34.56 25.87
N ARG A 122 20.44 34.65 25.44
CA ARG A 122 19.72 35.93 25.38
C ARG A 122 19.51 36.52 26.78
N GLU A 123 19.13 35.70 27.75
CA GLU A 123 18.95 36.14 29.14
C GLU A 123 20.28 36.62 29.74
N GLN A 124 21.37 35.87 29.53
CA GLN A 124 22.72 36.27 29.95
C GLN A 124 23.13 37.60 29.32
N ALA A 125 22.90 37.79 28.02
CA ALA A 125 23.19 39.04 27.33
C ALA A 125 22.38 40.22 27.90
N GLN A 126 21.09 40.00 28.21
CA GLN A 126 20.24 41.01 28.85
C GLN A 126 20.74 41.35 30.27
N ALA A 127 21.15 40.35 31.05
CA ALA A 127 21.68 40.55 32.40
C ALA A 127 22.99 41.35 32.38
N VAL A 128 23.89 41.06 31.42
CA VAL A 128 25.13 41.83 31.21
C VAL A 128 24.81 43.28 30.84
N HIS A 129 23.88 43.51 29.92
CA HIS A 129 23.47 44.86 29.54
C HIS A 129 22.85 45.64 30.71
N ALA A 130 21.94 45.03 31.46
CA ALA A 130 21.36 45.62 32.66
C ALA A 130 22.41 45.91 33.74
N GLY A 131 23.42 45.05 33.87
CA GLY A 131 24.58 45.27 34.73
C GLY A 131 25.39 46.48 34.33
N ALA A 132 25.68 46.65 33.03
CA ALA A 132 26.39 47.81 32.49
C ALA A 132 25.64 49.12 32.77
N LEU A 133 24.32 49.14 32.55
CA LEU A 133 23.47 50.31 32.87
C LEU A 133 23.55 50.66 34.37
N LYS A 134 23.48 49.67 35.26
CA LYS A 134 23.62 49.88 36.72
C LYS A 134 24.97 50.49 37.11
N ILE A 135 26.06 50.15 36.42
CA ILE A 135 27.39 50.72 36.68
C ILE A 135 27.41 52.20 36.30
N ILE A 136 26.87 52.55 35.13
CA ILE A 136 26.79 53.94 34.67
C ILE A 136 25.94 54.76 35.63
N ASP A 137 24.77 54.26 36.02
CA ASP A 137 23.89 54.90 37.00
C ASP A 137 24.59 55.20 38.32
N LYS A 138 25.35 54.24 38.85
CA LYS A 138 26.08 54.39 40.12
C LYS A 138 27.30 55.32 40.03
N SER A 139 27.88 55.49 38.84
CA SER A 139 29.07 56.34 38.65
C SER A 139 28.77 57.84 38.71
N GLY A 140 27.51 58.24 38.56
CA GLY A 140 27.12 59.65 38.41
C GLY A 140 27.52 60.27 37.06
N ALA A 141 28.11 59.50 36.15
CA ALA A 141 28.61 59.96 34.86
C ALA A 141 27.62 59.75 33.71
N LYS A 142 26.30 59.76 33.99
CA LYS A 142 25.25 59.53 32.98
C LYS A 142 25.34 60.45 31.77
N ASP A 143 25.70 61.71 32.00
CA ASP A 143 25.80 62.72 30.93
C ASP A 143 27.16 62.72 30.23
N ALA A 144 28.14 61.99 30.78
CA ALA A 144 29.52 61.95 30.28
C ALA A 144 29.89 60.62 29.59
N ILE A 145 29.11 59.55 29.80
CA ILE A 145 29.36 58.22 29.22
C ILE A 145 28.19 57.84 28.32
N GLU A 146 28.45 57.77 27.01
CA GLU A 146 27.49 57.23 26.04
C GLU A 146 27.39 55.71 26.21
N VAL A 147 26.19 55.20 26.47
CA VAL A 147 25.95 53.75 26.55
C VAL A 147 26.07 53.17 25.15
N PRO A 148 27.03 52.26 24.88
CA PRO A 148 27.12 51.62 23.58
C PRO A 148 25.84 50.84 23.30
N ASN A 149 25.25 51.03 22.11
CA ASN A 149 24.15 50.21 21.67
C ASN A 149 24.65 48.78 21.43
N VAL A 150 24.35 47.88 22.37
CA VAL A 150 24.74 46.46 22.29
C VAL A 150 23.83 45.63 21.37
N GLY A 151 22.82 46.26 20.76
CA GLY A 151 21.89 45.63 19.83
C GLY A 151 20.86 44.70 20.51
N ALA A 152 20.03 44.08 19.67
CA ALA A 152 19.05 43.08 20.10
C ALA A 152 19.44 41.70 19.57
N PHE A 153 19.57 40.71 20.46
CA PHE A 153 19.74 39.32 20.07
C PHE A 153 18.41 38.79 19.50
N THR A 154 18.24 38.94 18.20
CA THR A 154 17.12 38.41 17.41
C THR A 154 17.67 37.58 16.26
N SER A 155 17.01 36.48 15.91
CA SER A 155 17.45 35.61 14.82
C SER A 155 16.29 35.30 13.88
N ARG A 156 16.34 35.87 12.66
CA ARG A 156 15.37 35.54 11.60
C ARG A 156 15.40 34.06 11.23
N ARG A 157 16.56 33.40 11.38
CA ARG A 157 16.70 31.96 11.14
C ARG A 157 15.86 31.15 12.13
N VAL A 158 15.94 31.47 13.43
CA VAL A 158 15.14 30.81 14.47
C VAL A 158 13.65 31.04 14.22
N CYS A 159 13.24 32.27 13.88
CA CYS A 159 11.84 32.56 13.54
C CYS A 159 11.35 31.79 12.31
N SER A 160 12.18 31.66 11.27
CA SER A 160 11.84 30.92 10.05
C SER A 160 11.68 29.42 10.31
N VAL A 161 12.52 28.83 11.17
CA VAL A 161 12.40 27.42 11.58
C VAL A 161 11.07 27.23 12.31
N GLY A 162 10.77 28.07 13.32
CA GLY A 162 9.51 27.98 14.07
C GLY A 162 8.28 28.07 13.18
N LYS A 163 8.26 29.01 12.22
CA LYS A 163 7.14 29.13 11.27
C LYS A 163 6.99 27.89 10.38
N GLY A 164 8.10 27.42 9.80
CA GLY A 164 8.08 26.26 8.91
C GLY A 164 7.77 24.94 9.60
N MET A 165 7.96 24.85 10.93
CA MET A 165 7.53 23.70 11.74
C MET A 165 6.04 23.77 12.03
N PHE A 166 5.51 24.93 12.41
CA PHE A 166 4.09 25.09 12.71
C PHE A 166 3.21 24.68 11.50
N GLU A 167 3.58 25.13 10.30
CA GLU A 167 2.86 24.79 9.05
C GLU A 167 2.89 23.29 8.72
N ARG A 168 3.93 22.56 9.13
CA ARG A 168 4.08 21.13 8.86
C ARG A 168 3.52 20.24 9.97
N ALA A 169 3.60 20.70 11.22
CA ALA A 169 3.10 19.98 12.38
C ALA A 169 1.59 19.80 12.33
N GLU A 170 0.83 20.77 11.81
CA GLU A 170 -0.63 20.67 11.70
C GLU A 170 -1.07 19.46 10.87
N VAL A 171 -0.41 19.20 9.74
CA VAL A 171 -0.72 18.05 8.86
C VAL A 171 -0.35 16.73 9.53
N VAL A 172 0.84 16.65 10.13
CA VAL A 172 1.34 15.42 10.75
C VAL A 172 0.58 15.07 12.03
N MET A 173 0.22 16.06 12.86
CA MET A 173 -0.58 15.85 14.07
C MET A 173 -1.98 15.34 13.71
N HIS A 174 -2.62 15.92 12.68
CA HIS A 174 -3.94 15.47 12.25
C HIS A 174 -3.94 14.04 11.69
N GLN A 175 -2.84 13.62 11.04
CA GLN A 175 -2.68 12.27 10.51
C GLN A 175 -2.26 11.25 11.57
N GLY A 176 -1.44 11.66 12.56
CA GLY A 176 -1.02 10.82 13.67
C GLY A 176 -2.15 10.47 14.63
N GLU A 177 -3.07 11.40 14.91
CA GLU A 177 -4.21 11.16 15.82
C GLU A 177 -5.32 10.31 15.19
N ASN A 178 -5.57 10.44 13.89
CA ASN A 178 -6.71 9.80 13.23
C ASN A 178 -6.35 8.48 12.53
N GLY A 179 -5.06 8.21 12.31
CA GLY A 179 -4.60 7.13 11.46
C GLY A 179 -5.12 7.24 10.03
N PHE A 180 -4.80 6.26 9.19
CA PHE A 180 -5.44 6.12 7.88
C PHE A 180 -6.56 5.07 8.00
N PRO A 181 -7.81 5.36 7.57
CA PRO A 181 -8.89 4.39 7.66
C PRO A 181 -8.62 3.21 6.71
N VAL A 182 -8.22 2.06 7.27
CA VAL A 182 -7.90 0.83 6.53
C VAL A 182 -9.19 0.04 6.24
N GLY A 183 -10.14 0.67 5.54
CA GLY A 183 -11.36 0.04 5.04
C GLY A 183 -12.32 -0.57 6.09
N PRO A 184 -13.52 -0.98 5.67
CA PRO A 184 -14.49 -1.62 6.56
C PRO A 184 -14.06 -3.07 6.86
N GLY A 185 -13.52 -3.32 8.06
CA GLY A 185 -13.41 -4.69 8.58
C GLY A 185 -12.24 -4.99 9.52
N HIS A 186 -11.14 -4.24 9.47
CA HIS A 186 -9.97 -4.49 10.32
C HIS A 186 -9.33 -3.19 10.81
N ALA A 187 -10.03 -2.47 11.68
CA ALA A 187 -9.40 -1.48 12.55
C ALA A 187 -8.61 -2.22 13.65
N LYS A 188 -7.48 -2.83 13.28
CA LYS A 188 -6.40 -2.96 14.24
C LYS A 188 -5.73 -1.59 14.26
N SER A 189 -6.04 -0.80 15.28
CA SER A 189 -5.12 0.28 15.66
C SER A 189 -3.80 -0.39 15.95
N TYR A 190 -2.73 0.01 15.26
CA TYR A 190 -1.37 -0.30 15.67
C TYR A 190 -0.98 0.85 16.59
N PRO A 191 -1.15 0.74 17.92
CA PRO A 191 -0.61 1.75 18.82
C PRO A 191 0.89 1.77 18.58
N LEU A 192 1.38 2.91 18.11
CA LEU A 192 2.79 3.23 18.14
C LEU A 192 3.02 3.74 19.57
N ASP A 193 3.59 2.87 20.43
CA ASP A 193 3.97 3.23 21.80
C ASP A 193 5.20 4.15 21.82
#